data_AF-A0A1V5QRY2-F1
#
_entry.id   AF-A0A1V5QRY2-F1
#
_cell.length_a   1.000
_cell.length_b   1.000
_cell.length_c   1.000
_cell.angle_alpha   90.00
_cell.angle_beta   90.00
_cell.angle_gamma   90.00
#
_symmetry.space_group_name_H-M   'P 1'
#
loop_
_entity.id
_entity.type
_entity.pdbx_description
1 polymer ?
#
loop_
_entity_poly.entity_id
_entity_poly.type
_entity_poly.pdbx_seq_one_letter_code
_entity_poly.pdbx_strand_id
1 'polypeptide(L)'
;MHSRMFRTIVLAASIGLTSWLSAAPAEPPSVGDLREEQRIILNAYLIRGEQFVGKSKEQLADNILRASKENGFYAVELLARARAKLDQHPSRIEQARGFFGRAFESSREELRKNLRENIDPRYFALQARLESIAAQLAAKGDTSLQQALDAAKNGDTQKVEQLMRGQNIRPKGDPDGDTAPAPTSSSALTTGTNTGATIPGIAGSSVMQSGGQVSINIPGRNPFNIPGTLSADGRYIDSPQYGKIDLHSGKQLADGSTAFQTDKGVLVVGPDGSINFIPGATLNADGTATTANGSKIALDGLRRDASGALVTKDGLSINPSTGAASNPATAFSGALPNGIMVVDENGNPITVDPDWENGEQKGVKREYLGGKGARLTVEAKVVRKIVQATGANWTVRVSPGETRSWNLSISTGETRVVGSSAQLTLTLIDAGGQTDFVVKSWDVANASGAKAEVSPSTTNPVEATATFTQDGEYTFTVTGETGWGSPFRITGKGGVYR
;
A
#
# COMPACT_ATOMS: atom_id res chain seq x y z
N MET A 1 56.13 -52.83 -46.61
CA MET A 1 54.67 -52.93 -46.81
C MET A 1 53.99 -52.82 -45.46
N HIS A 2 53.17 -51.77 -45.30
CA HIS A 2 52.12 -51.52 -44.31
C HIS A 2 52.19 -52.19 -42.91
N SER A 3 52.39 -51.41 -41.84
CA SER A 3 51.27 -50.89 -41.02
C SER A 3 51.73 -50.37 -39.63
N ARG A 4 51.55 -49.05 -39.46
CA ARG A 4 51.12 -48.28 -38.26
C ARG A 4 51.66 -48.64 -36.85
N MET A 5 52.60 -47.83 -36.37
CA MET A 5 52.88 -47.58 -34.95
C MET A 5 51.85 -46.62 -34.34
N PHE A 6 51.18 -47.03 -33.26
CA PHE A 6 50.55 -46.13 -32.30
C PHE A 6 51.59 -45.75 -31.23
N ARG A 7 51.90 -44.46 -31.10
CA ARG A 7 52.65 -43.91 -29.97
C ARG A 7 51.67 -43.33 -28.95
N THR A 8 51.64 -43.92 -27.76
CA THR A 8 50.99 -43.38 -26.57
C THR A 8 51.85 -42.22 -26.04
N ILE A 9 51.27 -41.02 -25.99
CA ILE A 9 51.84 -39.86 -25.29
C ILE A 9 51.27 -39.87 -23.87
N VAL A 10 52.13 -40.02 -22.87
CA VAL A 10 51.82 -39.75 -21.46
C VAL A 10 52.03 -38.26 -21.22
N LEU A 11 50.94 -37.52 -21.01
CA LEU A 11 50.99 -36.12 -20.61
C LEU A 11 50.87 -36.05 -19.08
N ALA A 12 51.90 -35.52 -18.43
CA ALA A 12 51.92 -35.25 -17.00
C ALA A 12 50.98 -34.08 -16.68
N ALA A 13 49.96 -34.32 -15.84
CA ALA A 13 49.12 -33.28 -15.27
C ALA A 13 49.71 -32.83 -13.93
N SER A 14 50.27 -31.64 -13.92
CA SER A 14 50.65 -30.90 -12.71
C SER A 14 49.39 -30.45 -11.95
N ILE A 15 49.13 -31.09 -10.81
CA ILE A 15 48.06 -30.73 -9.87
C ILE A 15 48.47 -29.43 -9.17
N GLY A 16 47.81 -28.33 -9.54
CA GLY A 16 47.81 -27.09 -8.76
C GLY A 16 46.95 -27.28 -7.52
N LEU A 17 47.58 -27.34 -6.35
CA LEU A 17 46.94 -27.19 -5.05
C LEU A 17 46.43 -25.75 -4.92
N THR A 18 45.22 -25.47 -5.40
CA THR A 18 44.47 -24.29 -4.97
C THR A 18 43.93 -24.56 -3.57
N SER A 19 44.26 -23.68 -2.64
CA SER A 19 43.78 -23.67 -1.27
C SER A 19 42.26 -23.50 -1.24
N TRP A 20 41.54 -24.60 -1.03
CA TRP A 20 40.13 -24.56 -0.62
C TRP A 20 40.09 -24.04 0.82
N LEU A 21 40.03 -22.72 0.98
CA LEU A 21 39.51 -22.13 2.20
C LEU A 21 38.03 -22.52 2.27
N SER A 22 37.72 -23.61 2.96
CA SER A 22 36.34 -23.97 3.30
C SER A 22 35.72 -22.81 4.06
N ALA A 23 34.88 -22.03 3.39
CA ALA A 23 34.00 -21.09 4.05
C ALA A 23 33.23 -21.86 5.12
N ALA A 24 33.23 -21.34 6.35
CA ALA A 24 32.43 -21.92 7.42
C ALA A 24 30.98 -22.05 6.92
N PRO A 25 30.30 -23.18 7.18
CA PRO A 25 28.92 -23.36 6.77
C PRO A 25 28.09 -22.20 7.31
N ALA A 26 27.33 -21.54 6.43
CA ALA A 26 26.50 -20.40 6.80
C ALA A 26 25.62 -20.76 8.00
N GLU A 27 25.58 -19.87 9.00
CA GLU A 27 24.74 -20.11 10.16
C GLU A 27 23.27 -20.26 9.74
N PRO A 28 22.55 -21.27 10.25
CA PRO A 28 21.15 -21.44 9.93
C PRO A 28 20.33 -20.24 10.41
N PRO A 29 19.32 -19.80 9.64
CA PRO A 29 18.55 -18.60 9.94
C PRO A 29 17.76 -18.75 11.25
N SER A 30 17.52 -17.63 11.93
CA SER A 30 16.60 -17.64 13.07
C SER A 30 15.15 -17.68 12.60
N VAL A 31 14.24 -18.15 13.46
CA VAL A 31 12.79 -18.04 13.22
C VAL A 31 12.36 -16.59 12.97
N GLY A 32 13.00 -15.63 13.66
CA GLY A 32 12.74 -14.20 13.48
C GLY A 32 13.07 -13.73 12.07
N ASP A 33 14.24 -14.13 11.55
CA ASP A 33 14.67 -13.78 10.19
C ASP A 33 13.72 -14.33 9.13
N LEU A 34 13.23 -15.56 9.32
CA LEU A 34 12.28 -16.17 8.39
C LEU A 34 10.89 -15.52 8.45
N ARG A 35 10.43 -15.08 9.63
CA ARG A 35 9.19 -14.30 9.73
C ARG A 35 9.32 -12.95 9.03
N GLU A 36 10.47 -12.30 9.19
CA GLU A 36 10.76 -11.04 8.52
C GLU A 36 10.87 -11.23 6.99
N GLU A 37 11.50 -12.30 6.54
CA GLU A 37 11.56 -12.66 5.13
C GLU A 37 10.17 -12.92 4.54
N GLN A 38 9.31 -13.67 5.23
CA GLN A 38 7.91 -13.86 4.83
C GLN A 38 7.14 -12.52 4.74
N ARG A 39 7.39 -11.61 5.69
CA ARG A 39 6.82 -10.27 5.70
C ARG A 39 7.29 -9.45 4.49
N ILE A 40 8.58 -9.52 4.15
CA ILE A 40 9.17 -8.85 2.97
C ILE A 40 8.57 -9.42 1.68
N ILE A 41 8.54 -10.75 1.53
CA ILE A 41 7.94 -11.40 0.35
C ILE A 41 6.50 -10.92 0.17
N LEU A 42 5.70 -10.91 1.24
CA LEU A 42 4.32 -10.47 1.18
C LEU A 42 4.18 -8.98 0.83
N ASN A 43 4.84 -8.09 1.58
CA ASN A 43 4.60 -6.66 1.50
C ASN A 43 5.40 -5.97 0.37
N ALA A 44 6.68 -6.28 0.27
CA ALA A 44 7.58 -5.60 -0.67
C ALA A 44 7.42 -6.14 -2.09
N TYR A 45 7.15 -7.44 -2.25
CA TYR A 45 7.07 -8.08 -3.56
C TYR A 45 5.64 -8.36 -3.99
N LEU A 46 4.85 -9.12 -3.23
CA LEU A 46 3.54 -9.56 -3.70
C LEU A 46 2.51 -8.43 -3.73
N ILE A 47 2.30 -7.71 -2.62
CA ILE A 47 1.34 -6.60 -2.55
C ILE A 47 1.71 -5.48 -3.53
N ARG A 48 3.01 -5.15 -3.61
CA ARG A 48 3.48 -4.13 -4.55
C ARG A 48 3.36 -4.58 -6.01
N GLY A 49 3.62 -5.86 -6.29
CA GLY A 49 3.39 -6.46 -7.60
C GLY A 49 1.91 -6.39 -8.02
N GLU A 50 0.99 -6.65 -7.09
CA GLU A 50 -0.45 -6.52 -7.31
C GLU A 50 -0.85 -5.08 -7.67
N GLN A 51 -0.26 -4.07 -7.03
CA GLN A 51 -0.50 -2.66 -7.37
C GLN A 51 -0.06 -2.35 -8.81
N PHE A 52 1.11 -2.83 -9.24
CA PHE A 52 1.59 -2.65 -10.60
C PHE A 52 0.72 -3.39 -11.63
N VAL A 53 0.26 -4.60 -11.31
CA VAL A 53 -0.72 -5.33 -12.13
C VAL A 53 -2.03 -4.56 -12.28
N GLY A 54 -2.53 -3.94 -11.21
CA GLY A 54 -3.72 -3.07 -11.25
C GLY A 54 -3.55 -1.92 -12.24
N LYS A 55 -2.47 -1.15 -12.10
CA LYS A 55 -2.13 -0.05 -13.03
C LYS A 55 -1.93 -0.51 -14.47
N SER A 56 -1.27 -1.67 -14.64
CA SER A 56 -1.03 -2.24 -15.97
C SER A 56 -2.34 -2.61 -16.68
N LYS A 57 -3.33 -3.16 -15.95
CA LYS A 57 -4.66 -3.49 -16.49
C LYS A 57 -5.46 -2.25 -16.87
N GLU A 58 -5.49 -1.25 -15.99
CA GLU A 58 -6.17 0.03 -16.25
C GLU A 58 -5.62 0.69 -17.53
N GLN A 59 -4.29 0.82 -17.60
CA GLN A 59 -3.62 1.39 -18.78
C GLN A 59 -3.82 0.56 -20.04
N LEU A 60 -3.95 -0.76 -19.94
CA LEU A 60 -4.23 -1.62 -21.08
C LEU A 60 -5.64 -1.41 -21.62
N ALA A 61 -6.62 -1.22 -20.72
CA ALA A 61 -8.00 -0.88 -21.05
C ALA A 61 -8.08 0.50 -21.75
N ASP A 62 -7.27 1.46 -21.31
CA ASP A 62 -7.14 2.79 -21.92
C ASP A 62 -6.24 2.82 -23.17
N ASN A 63 -5.76 1.64 -23.61
CA ASN A 63 -4.86 1.47 -24.75
C ASN A 63 -3.50 2.22 -24.64
N ILE A 64 -3.04 2.49 -23.41
CA ILE A 64 -1.74 3.09 -23.09
C ILE A 64 -0.69 1.97 -22.97
N LEU A 65 -0.37 1.33 -24.11
CA LEU A 65 0.42 0.10 -24.16
C LEU A 65 1.80 0.21 -23.50
N ARG A 66 2.51 1.32 -23.71
CA ARG A 66 3.87 1.51 -23.17
C ARG A 66 3.87 1.54 -21.64
N ALA A 67 2.94 2.28 -21.03
CA ALA A 67 2.85 2.37 -19.59
C ALA A 67 2.37 1.04 -18.98
N SER A 68 1.39 0.39 -19.63
CA SER A 68 0.90 -0.93 -19.22
C SER A 68 2.03 -1.95 -19.19
N LYS A 69 2.84 -1.98 -20.25
CA LYS A 69 4.03 -2.81 -20.37
C LYS A 69 5.03 -2.53 -19.25
N GLU A 70 5.36 -1.26 -19.02
CA GLU A 70 6.32 -0.87 -17.98
C GLU A 70 5.89 -1.35 -16.59
N ASN A 71 4.63 -1.13 -16.22
CA ASN A 71 4.07 -1.64 -14.97
C ASN A 71 4.06 -3.18 -14.92
N GLY A 72 3.76 -3.84 -16.04
CA GLY A 72 3.87 -5.29 -16.15
C GLY A 72 5.27 -5.80 -15.84
N PHE A 73 6.31 -5.16 -16.38
CA PHE A 73 7.70 -5.54 -16.12
C PHE A 73 8.11 -5.35 -14.66
N TYR A 74 7.70 -4.26 -14.00
CA TYR A 74 7.96 -4.09 -12.57
C TYR A 74 7.29 -5.18 -11.73
N ALA A 75 6.07 -5.59 -12.08
CA ALA A 75 5.41 -6.69 -11.40
C ALA A 75 6.10 -8.05 -11.63
N VAL A 76 6.59 -8.31 -12.85
CA VAL A 76 7.37 -9.52 -13.17
C VAL A 76 8.70 -9.56 -12.40
N GLU A 77 9.39 -8.43 -12.28
CA GLU A 77 10.61 -8.31 -11.48
C GLU A 77 10.37 -8.71 -10.01
N LEU A 78 9.31 -8.17 -9.40
CA LEU A 78 8.95 -8.49 -8.02
C LEU A 78 8.52 -9.95 -7.86
N LEU A 79 7.82 -10.52 -8.85
CA LEU A 79 7.46 -11.93 -8.86
C LEU A 79 8.71 -12.82 -8.92
N ALA A 80 9.70 -12.48 -9.75
CA ALA A 80 10.96 -13.23 -9.86
C ALA A 80 11.74 -13.22 -8.53
N ARG A 81 11.81 -12.07 -7.87
CA ARG A 81 12.46 -11.94 -6.55
C ARG A 81 11.73 -12.74 -5.47
N ALA A 82 10.40 -12.68 -5.45
CA ALA A 82 9.59 -13.50 -4.57
C ALA A 82 9.86 -15.00 -4.81
N ARG A 83 9.92 -15.44 -6.07
CA ARG A 83 10.20 -16.82 -6.44
C ARG A 83 11.56 -17.30 -5.92
N ALA A 84 12.60 -16.51 -6.15
CA ALA A 84 13.96 -16.84 -5.71
C ALA A 84 14.06 -17.08 -4.20
N LYS A 85 13.33 -16.29 -3.38
CA LYS A 85 13.25 -16.51 -1.93
C LYS A 85 12.37 -17.72 -1.59
N LEU A 86 11.21 -17.85 -2.24
CA LEU A 86 10.26 -18.95 -2.01
C LEU A 86 10.85 -20.33 -2.28
N ASP A 87 11.69 -20.50 -3.31
CA ASP A 87 12.31 -21.79 -3.63
C ASP A 87 13.24 -22.29 -2.51
N GLN A 88 13.86 -21.39 -1.76
CA GLN A 88 14.75 -21.71 -0.65
C GLN A 88 14.01 -21.76 0.70
N HIS A 89 12.80 -21.22 0.77
CA HIS A 89 12.11 -20.98 2.02
C HIS A 89 11.70 -22.26 2.78
N PRO A 90 11.18 -23.33 2.12
CA PRO A 90 10.82 -24.57 2.82
C PRO A 90 12.02 -25.22 3.51
N SER A 91 13.17 -25.34 2.83
CA SER A 91 14.36 -25.95 3.42
C SER A 91 14.93 -25.11 4.56
N ARG A 92 14.87 -23.78 4.45
CA ARG A 92 15.30 -22.85 5.49
C ARG A 92 14.40 -22.89 6.73
N ILE A 93 13.09 -23.10 6.58
CA ILE A 93 12.18 -23.32 7.72
C ILE A 93 12.61 -24.56 8.53
N GLU A 94 12.98 -25.65 7.85
CA GLU A 94 13.43 -26.88 8.52
C GLU A 94 14.79 -26.71 9.22
N GLN A 95 15.65 -25.84 8.68
CA GLN A 95 16.96 -25.53 9.26
C GLN A 95 16.90 -24.49 10.39
N ALA A 96 15.76 -23.79 10.54
CA ALA A 96 15.65 -22.65 11.44
C ALA A 96 16.00 -23.01 12.89
N ARG A 97 16.73 -22.10 13.57
CA ARG A 97 17.01 -22.18 15.01
C ARG A 97 16.05 -21.28 15.81
N GLY A 98 15.66 -21.75 16.98
CA GLY A 98 14.89 -20.99 17.96
C GLY A 98 15.76 -20.41 19.08
N PHE A 99 15.11 -19.71 20.01
CA PHE A 99 15.73 -19.20 21.23
C PHE A 99 16.25 -20.40 22.06
N PHE A 100 17.55 -20.40 22.39
CA PHE A 100 18.33 -21.55 22.93
C PHE A 100 18.75 -22.66 21.94
N GLY A 101 18.81 -22.38 20.63
CA GLY A 101 19.40 -23.31 19.65
C GLY A 101 18.51 -24.49 19.25
N ARG A 102 17.27 -24.57 19.76
CA ARG A 102 16.21 -25.46 19.27
C ARG A 102 15.05 -24.61 18.78
N ALA A 103 14.69 -24.71 17.50
CA ALA A 103 13.40 -24.18 17.06
C ALA A 103 12.29 -25.03 17.65
N PHE A 104 11.26 -24.38 18.22
CA PHE A 104 10.05 -25.08 18.61
C PHE A 104 9.31 -25.49 17.34
N GLU A 105 8.91 -26.77 17.25
CA GLU A 105 8.15 -27.29 16.10
C GLU A 105 6.90 -26.46 15.83
N SER A 106 6.29 -25.88 16.87
CA SER A 106 5.17 -24.94 16.74
C SER A 106 5.50 -23.70 15.90
N SER A 107 6.70 -23.14 16.01
CA SER A 107 7.13 -21.98 15.21
C SER A 107 7.39 -22.37 13.75
N ARG A 108 7.92 -23.56 13.50
CA ARG A 108 8.08 -24.07 12.13
C ARG A 108 6.71 -24.32 11.50
N GLU A 109 5.78 -24.91 12.23
CA GLU A 109 4.43 -25.14 11.74
C GLU A 109 3.70 -23.84 11.42
N GLU A 110 3.86 -22.80 12.25
CA GLU A 110 3.34 -21.46 11.97
C GLU A 110 3.93 -20.87 10.67
N LEU A 111 5.25 -20.98 10.47
CA LEU A 111 5.92 -20.53 9.24
C LEU A 111 5.42 -21.31 8.00
N ARG A 112 5.27 -22.63 8.10
CA ARG A 112 4.71 -23.48 7.03
C ARG A 112 3.25 -23.13 6.74
N LYS A 113 2.47 -22.85 7.79
CA LYS A 113 1.07 -22.45 7.67
C LYS A 113 0.95 -21.11 6.96
N ASN A 114 1.72 -20.11 7.39
CA ASN A 114 1.71 -18.79 6.76
C ASN A 114 2.15 -18.84 5.28
N LEU A 115 3.18 -19.64 4.98
CA LEU A 115 3.62 -19.88 3.60
C LEU A 115 2.48 -20.46 2.74
N ARG A 116 1.86 -21.55 3.18
CA ARG A 116 0.80 -22.27 2.45
C ARG A 116 -0.51 -21.49 2.34
N GLU A 117 -0.93 -20.81 3.40
CA GLU A 117 -2.26 -20.19 3.48
C GLU A 117 -2.26 -18.73 2.98
N ASN A 118 -1.15 -18.01 3.11
CA ASN A 118 -1.11 -16.58 2.80
C ASN A 118 -0.20 -16.23 1.60
N ILE A 119 1.00 -16.79 1.54
CA ILE A 119 2.01 -16.37 0.55
C ILE A 119 1.81 -17.08 -0.78
N ASP A 120 1.75 -18.42 -0.78
CA ASP A 120 1.60 -19.22 -2.01
C ASP A 120 0.36 -18.83 -2.82
N PRO A 121 -0.85 -18.69 -2.21
CA PRO A 121 -2.04 -18.34 -2.98
C PRO A 121 -1.93 -16.97 -3.66
N ARG A 122 -1.29 -16.00 -2.98
CA ARG A 122 -1.06 -14.66 -3.53
C ARG A 122 -0.01 -14.66 -4.63
N TYR A 123 1.07 -15.42 -4.47
CA TYR A 123 2.08 -15.59 -5.51
C TYR A 123 1.45 -16.14 -6.80
N PHE A 124 0.69 -17.23 -6.71
CA PHE A 124 0.04 -17.84 -7.88
C PHE A 124 -1.05 -16.94 -8.47
N ALA A 125 -1.82 -16.23 -7.64
CA ALA A 125 -2.81 -15.26 -8.13
C ALA A 125 -2.14 -14.09 -8.89
N LEU A 126 -1.01 -13.58 -8.39
CA LEU A 126 -0.23 -12.55 -9.07
C LEU A 126 0.32 -13.06 -10.40
N GLN A 127 0.90 -14.25 -10.42
CA GLN A 127 1.40 -14.90 -11.63
C GLN A 127 0.29 -15.04 -12.69
N ALA A 128 -0.87 -15.60 -12.33
CA ALA A 128 -1.99 -15.78 -13.26
C ALA A 128 -2.51 -14.45 -13.84
N ARG A 129 -2.54 -13.39 -13.02
CA ARG A 129 -2.90 -12.04 -13.50
C ARG A 129 -1.87 -11.49 -14.50
N LEU A 130 -0.58 -11.74 -14.27
CA LEU A 130 0.49 -11.35 -15.20
C LEU A 130 0.43 -12.14 -16.50
N GLU A 131 0.12 -13.44 -16.45
CA GLU A 131 -0.10 -14.26 -17.65
C GLU A 131 -1.24 -13.70 -18.50
N SER A 132 -2.33 -13.27 -17.87
CA SER A 132 -3.44 -12.62 -18.57
C SER A 132 -3.03 -11.30 -19.26
N ILE A 133 -2.22 -10.46 -18.61
CA ILE A 133 -1.72 -9.21 -19.20
C ILE A 133 -0.75 -9.53 -20.35
N ALA A 134 0.17 -10.46 -20.14
CA ALA A 134 1.15 -10.88 -21.14
C ALA A 134 0.46 -11.44 -22.40
N ALA A 135 -0.59 -12.25 -22.23
CA ALA A 135 -1.40 -12.75 -23.35
C ALA A 135 -2.10 -11.61 -24.12
N GLN A 136 -2.65 -10.61 -23.42
CA GLN A 136 -3.29 -9.46 -24.07
C GLN A 136 -2.28 -8.57 -24.81
N LEU A 137 -1.07 -8.37 -24.27
CA LEU A 137 0.01 -7.66 -24.97
C LEU A 137 0.53 -8.46 -26.18
N ALA A 138 0.64 -9.78 -26.05
CA ALA A 138 1.04 -10.66 -27.15
C ALA A 138 0.01 -10.63 -28.30
N ALA A 139 -1.28 -10.57 -28.00
CA ALA A 139 -2.33 -10.37 -28.99
C ALA A 139 -2.21 -9.02 -29.75
N LYS A 140 -1.52 -8.04 -29.15
CA LYS A 140 -1.16 -6.74 -29.76
C LYS A 140 0.25 -6.75 -30.40
N GLY A 141 0.89 -7.91 -30.50
CA GLY A 141 2.21 -8.09 -31.14
C GLY A 141 3.41 -7.94 -30.21
N ASP A 142 3.22 -7.78 -28.90
CA ASP A 142 4.31 -7.63 -27.93
C ASP A 142 4.47 -8.86 -27.02
N THR A 143 5.49 -9.67 -27.28
CA THR A 143 5.78 -10.90 -26.53
C THR A 143 6.83 -10.72 -25.42
N SER A 144 7.34 -9.50 -25.23
CA SER A 144 8.47 -9.27 -24.32
C SER A 144 8.11 -9.49 -22.84
N LEU A 145 6.89 -9.15 -22.44
CA LEU A 145 6.41 -9.41 -21.07
C LEU A 145 6.25 -10.92 -20.81
N GLN A 146 5.81 -11.68 -21.81
CA GLN A 146 5.69 -13.13 -21.71
C GLN A 146 7.07 -13.78 -21.50
N GLN A 147 8.07 -13.37 -22.28
CA GLN A 147 9.46 -13.85 -22.13
C GLN A 147 10.03 -13.55 -20.74
N ALA A 148 9.74 -12.36 -20.21
CA ALA A 148 10.18 -11.99 -18.86
C ALA A 148 9.46 -12.80 -17.78
N LEU A 149 8.16 -13.05 -17.96
CA LEU A 149 7.38 -13.87 -17.05
C LEU A 149 7.86 -15.33 -17.03
N ASP A 150 8.23 -15.88 -18.18
CA ASP A 150 8.80 -17.23 -18.27
C ASP A 150 10.18 -17.32 -17.58
N ALA A 151 11.01 -16.27 -17.68
CA ALA A 151 12.25 -16.18 -16.91
C ALA A 151 11.97 -16.08 -15.39
N ALA A 152 10.98 -15.28 -14.98
CA ALA A 152 10.60 -15.10 -13.58
C ALA A 152 10.09 -16.40 -12.93
N LYS A 153 9.34 -17.23 -13.67
CA LYS A 153 8.88 -18.55 -13.21
C LYS A 153 10.03 -19.50 -12.88
N ASN A 154 11.17 -19.33 -13.54
CA ASN A 154 12.39 -20.09 -13.29
C ASN A 154 13.30 -19.43 -12.24
N GLY A 155 12.87 -18.32 -11.62
CA GLY A 155 13.67 -17.57 -10.65
C GLY A 155 14.86 -16.81 -11.26
N ASP A 156 14.92 -16.64 -12.59
CA ASP A 156 16.04 -16.00 -13.28
C ASP A 156 15.88 -14.46 -13.28
N THR A 157 16.19 -13.84 -12.15
CA THR A 157 16.10 -12.39 -11.96
C THR A 157 17.02 -11.61 -12.90
N GLN A 158 18.21 -12.13 -13.20
CA GLN A 158 19.16 -11.49 -14.12
C GLN A 158 18.61 -11.42 -15.54
N LYS A 159 17.96 -12.50 -16.00
CA LYS A 159 17.33 -12.50 -17.32
C LYS A 159 16.16 -11.54 -17.41
N VAL A 160 15.35 -11.44 -16.35
CA VAL A 160 14.26 -10.46 -16.25
C VAL A 160 14.82 -9.03 -16.37
N GLU A 161 15.87 -8.70 -15.62
CA GLU A 161 16.51 -7.37 -15.70
C GLU A 161 17.12 -7.09 -17.08
N GLN A 162 17.72 -8.09 -17.71
CA GLN A 162 18.26 -7.96 -19.07
C GLN A 162 17.13 -7.63 -20.06
N LEU A 163 15.99 -8.31 -19.94
CA LEU A 163 14.81 -8.06 -20.78
C LEU A 163 14.23 -6.66 -20.51
N MET A 164 14.14 -6.23 -19.25
CA MET A 164 13.73 -4.86 -18.89
C MET A 164 14.64 -3.82 -19.53
N ARG A 165 15.96 -3.98 -19.41
CA ARG A 165 16.94 -3.08 -20.03
C ARG A 165 16.81 -3.06 -21.55
N GLY A 166 16.56 -4.21 -22.19
CA GLY A 166 16.27 -4.30 -23.62
C GLY A 166 15.01 -3.53 -24.06
N GLN A 167 14.09 -3.26 -23.13
CA GLN A 167 12.90 -2.44 -23.34
C GLN A 167 13.08 -0.98 -22.89
N ASN A 168 14.30 -0.55 -22.56
CA ASN A 168 14.60 0.76 -21.95
C ASN A 168 13.84 1.00 -20.62
N ILE A 169 13.50 -0.06 -19.90
CA ILE A 169 12.91 -0.01 -18.57
C ILE A 169 14.04 -0.23 -17.56
N ARG A 170 14.20 0.68 -16.60
CA ARG A 170 15.21 0.54 -15.55
C ARG A 170 14.67 -0.34 -14.42
N PRO A 171 15.41 -1.36 -13.95
CA PRO A 171 15.02 -2.14 -12.77
C PRO A 171 14.81 -1.23 -11.56
N LYS A 172 13.78 -1.50 -10.76
CA LYS A 172 13.64 -0.84 -9.45
C LYS A 172 14.54 -1.61 -8.49
N GLY A 173 15.68 -1.01 -8.14
CA GLY A 173 16.67 -1.60 -7.22
C GLY A 173 16.04 -2.20 -5.97
N ASP A 174 16.79 -3.09 -5.31
CA ASP A 174 16.24 -3.91 -4.23
C ASP A 174 15.65 -3.07 -3.09
N PRO A 175 14.37 -3.26 -2.71
CA PRO A 175 13.82 -2.64 -1.52
C PRO A 175 14.54 -3.09 -0.22
N ASP A 176 15.30 -4.19 -0.25
CA ASP A 176 16.02 -4.72 0.91
C ASP A 176 17.35 -3.97 1.19
N GLY A 177 17.73 -2.98 0.38
CA GLY A 177 18.88 -2.10 0.65
C GLY A 177 20.26 -2.69 0.35
N ASP A 178 20.36 -3.97 0.01
CA ASP A 178 21.61 -4.61 -0.42
C ASP A 178 21.91 -4.28 -1.89
N THR A 179 22.67 -3.21 -2.12
CA THR A 179 23.32 -3.00 -3.42
C THR A 179 24.83 -3.02 -3.25
N ALA A 180 25.47 -4.00 -3.91
CA ALA A 180 26.89 -3.97 -4.21
C ALA A 180 27.23 -2.74 -5.10
N PRO A 181 28.43 -2.16 -4.98
CA PRO A 181 28.79 -0.94 -5.68
C PRO A 181 28.75 -1.14 -7.20
N ALA A 182 28.11 -0.20 -7.89
CA ALA A 182 28.04 -0.19 -9.35
C ALA A 182 29.45 -0.05 -9.96
N PRO A 183 29.76 -0.77 -11.05
CA PRO A 183 30.99 -0.54 -11.80
C PRO A 183 30.89 0.81 -12.53
N THR A 184 31.76 1.74 -12.15
CA THR A 184 31.92 3.03 -12.80
C THR A 184 32.48 2.84 -14.21
N SER A 185 31.64 2.89 -15.24
CA SER A 185 32.09 3.04 -16.62
C SER A 185 32.37 4.52 -16.90
N SER A 186 33.65 4.90 -16.82
CA SER A 186 34.15 6.18 -17.32
C SER A 186 34.34 6.11 -18.84
N SER A 187 33.65 6.95 -19.59
CA SER A 187 34.03 7.24 -20.97
C SER A 187 33.66 8.67 -21.37
N ALA A 188 34.68 9.34 -21.90
CA ALA A 188 34.71 10.57 -22.71
C ALA A 188 34.54 11.93 -22.00
N LEU A 189 35.71 12.47 -21.66
CA LEU A 189 36.01 13.89 -21.48
C LEU A 189 35.59 14.70 -22.72
N THR A 190 34.70 15.67 -22.54
CA THR A 190 34.64 16.87 -23.38
C THR A 190 35.17 18.03 -22.55
N THR A 191 36.23 18.67 -23.04
CA THR A 191 36.89 19.84 -22.42
C THR A 191 35.98 21.06 -22.45
N GLY A 192 35.07 21.14 -21.48
CA GLY A 192 34.55 22.38 -20.94
C GLY A 192 35.02 22.48 -19.48
N THR A 193 35.35 23.68 -19.01
CA THR A 193 35.65 23.96 -17.59
C THR A 193 34.49 23.49 -16.72
N ASN A 194 34.57 22.26 -16.21
CA ASN A 194 33.55 21.63 -15.38
C ASN A 194 33.72 22.12 -13.93
N THR A 195 33.06 23.21 -13.58
CA THR A 195 32.75 23.50 -12.17
C THR A 195 31.67 22.53 -11.71
N GLY A 196 32.08 21.38 -11.17
CA GLY A 196 31.18 20.42 -10.55
C GLY A 196 30.84 20.86 -9.13
N ALA A 197 29.55 21.05 -8.83
CA ALA A 197 29.05 21.29 -7.48
C ALA A 197 28.25 20.07 -6.97
N THR A 198 28.17 19.91 -5.66
CA THR A 198 27.34 18.90 -4.99
C THR A 198 26.22 19.59 -4.23
N ILE A 199 25.07 18.95 -4.06
CA ILE A 199 23.97 19.46 -3.22
C ILE A 199 24.18 18.94 -1.79
N PRO A 200 24.47 19.82 -0.80
CA PRO A 200 24.58 19.40 0.58
C PRO A 200 23.32 18.71 1.07
N GLY A 201 23.49 17.60 1.80
CA GLY A 201 22.36 16.80 2.30
C GLY A 201 21.79 15.79 1.31
N ILE A 202 22.26 15.74 0.05
CA ILE A 202 21.88 14.73 -0.94
C ILE A 202 23.13 13.99 -1.42
N ALA A 203 23.41 12.85 -0.78
CA ALA A 203 24.60 12.05 -1.06
C ALA A 203 24.66 11.63 -2.53
N GLY A 204 25.85 11.77 -3.14
CA GLY A 204 26.11 11.42 -4.54
C GLY A 204 25.48 12.35 -5.59
N SER A 205 24.88 13.46 -5.18
CA SER A 205 24.38 14.47 -6.12
C SER A 205 25.52 15.17 -6.85
N SER A 206 25.29 15.53 -8.12
CA SER A 206 26.22 16.29 -8.93
C SER A 206 25.50 17.33 -9.77
N VAL A 207 26.10 18.51 -9.90
CA VAL A 207 25.60 19.63 -10.69
C VAL A 207 26.64 19.97 -11.75
N MET A 208 26.23 20.02 -13.01
CA MET A 208 27.09 20.30 -14.16
C MET A 208 26.46 21.38 -15.03
N GLN A 209 27.22 22.39 -15.44
CA GLN A 209 26.76 23.40 -16.38
C GLN A 209 27.22 23.09 -17.79
N SER A 210 26.30 23.18 -18.76
CA SER A 210 26.60 23.09 -20.19
C SER A 210 25.62 23.95 -21.00
N GLY A 211 26.13 24.83 -21.85
CA GLY A 211 25.32 25.55 -22.84
C GLY A 211 24.15 26.37 -22.28
N GLY A 212 24.34 27.11 -21.18
CA GLY A 212 23.27 27.91 -20.55
C GLY A 212 22.19 27.08 -19.82
N GLN A 213 22.43 25.79 -19.65
CA GLN A 213 21.66 24.91 -18.78
C GLN A 213 22.55 24.38 -17.65
N VAL A 214 21.94 24.18 -16.50
CA VAL A 214 22.54 23.48 -15.37
C VAL A 214 21.82 22.14 -15.23
N SER A 215 22.55 21.07 -15.45
CA SER A 215 22.10 19.69 -15.26
C SER A 215 22.35 19.29 -13.80
N ILE A 216 21.30 18.83 -13.13
CA ILE A 216 21.36 18.32 -11.77
C ILE A 216 21.07 16.83 -11.83
N ASN A 217 22.00 16.04 -11.29
CA ASN A 217 21.87 14.61 -11.13
C ASN A 217 21.75 14.29 -9.63
N ILE A 218 20.67 13.61 -9.26
CA ILE A 218 20.45 13.11 -7.91
C ILE A 218 20.40 11.58 -8.03
N PRO A 219 21.20 10.82 -7.24
CA PRO A 219 21.20 9.37 -7.32
C PRO A 219 19.81 8.77 -7.17
N GLY A 220 19.53 7.76 -8.00
CA GLY A 220 18.22 7.12 -8.06
C GLY A 220 17.17 7.90 -8.86
N ARG A 221 17.53 9.01 -9.53
CA ARG A 221 16.60 9.82 -10.33
C ARG A 221 17.12 10.07 -11.75
N ASN A 222 16.22 10.48 -12.63
CA ASN A 222 16.62 11.00 -13.92
C ASN A 222 17.25 12.39 -13.73
N PRO A 223 18.40 12.67 -14.36
CA PRO A 223 18.93 14.03 -14.40
C PRO A 223 17.91 14.99 -14.97
N PHE A 224 17.85 16.20 -14.42
CA PHE A 224 16.97 17.26 -14.90
C PHE A 224 17.76 18.52 -15.15
N ASN A 225 17.30 19.32 -16.12
CA ASN A 225 18.00 20.52 -16.55
C ASN A 225 17.21 21.75 -16.14
N ILE A 226 17.91 22.72 -15.58
CA ILE A 226 17.38 24.04 -15.25
C ILE A 226 18.02 25.06 -16.21
N PRO A 227 17.25 25.90 -16.91
CA PRO A 227 17.82 27.00 -17.67
C PRO A 227 18.48 27.99 -16.69
N GLY A 228 19.74 28.34 -16.93
CA GLY A 228 20.47 29.25 -16.05
C GLY A 228 21.98 29.07 -16.04
N THR A 229 22.62 29.76 -15.11
CA THR A 229 24.06 29.68 -14.86
C THR A 229 24.33 29.28 -13.41
N LEU A 230 25.29 28.38 -13.20
CA LEU A 230 25.77 28.01 -11.89
C LEU A 230 26.68 29.14 -11.38
N SER A 231 26.48 29.57 -10.13
CA SER A 231 27.34 30.56 -9.51
C SER A 231 28.77 30.04 -9.34
N ALA A 232 29.75 30.96 -9.27
CA ALA A 232 31.17 30.60 -9.18
C ALA A 232 31.51 29.78 -7.92
N ASP A 233 30.77 29.98 -6.83
CA ASP A 233 30.89 29.20 -5.57
C ASP A 233 30.07 27.90 -5.59
N GLY A 234 29.37 27.59 -6.69
CA GLY A 234 28.53 26.41 -6.84
C GLY A 234 27.30 26.39 -5.93
N ARG A 235 26.98 27.49 -5.24
CA ARG A 235 25.92 27.56 -4.24
C ARG A 235 24.54 27.79 -4.82
N TYR A 236 24.46 28.55 -5.92
CA TYR A 236 23.19 28.96 -6.52
C TYR A 236 23.14 28.67 -8.01
N ILE A 237 21.93 28.48 -8.54
CA ILE A 237 21.66 28.56 -9.98
C ILE A 237 20.89 29.84 -10.23
N ASP A 238 21.43 30.72 -11.08
CA ASP A 238 20.72 31.90 -11.55
C ASP A 238 19.87 31.51 -12.77
N SER A 239 18.57 31.31 -12.53
CA SER A 239 17.61 30.91 -13.54
C SER A 239 16.71 32.08 -13.96
N PRO A 240 16.57 32.38 -15.27
CA PRO A 240 15.61 33.40 -15.71
C PRO A 240 14.17 33.04 -15.34
N GLN A 241 13.86 31.73 -15.31
CA GLN A 241 12.51 31.23 -15.06
C GLN A 241 12.18 31.19 -13.56
N TYR A 242 13.09 30.64 -12.74
CA TYR A 242 12.80 30.34 -11.33
C TYR A 242 13.49 31.29 -10.34
N GLY A 243 14.28 32.24 -10.85
CA GLY A 243 15.12 33.13 -10.06
C GLY A 243 16.38 32.44 -9.54
N LYS A 244 16.94 32.94 -8.45
CA LYS A 244 18.13 32.41 -7.79
C LYS A 244 17.77 31.22 -6.92
N ILE A 245 18.13 30.01 -7.36
CA ILE A 245 17.86 28.75 -6.68
C ILE A 245 19.00 28.44 -5.71
N ASP A 246 18.73 28.25 -4.42
CA ASP A 246 19.73 27.88 -3.41
C ASP A 246 19.92 26.37 -3.36
N LEU A 247 21.04 25.87 -3.88
CA LEU A 247 21.33 24.43 -3.87
C LEU A 247 21.54 23.89 -2.45
N HIS A 248 21.92 24.72 -1.47
CA HIS A 248 22.11 24.28 -0.09
C HIS A 248 20.80 24.13 0.68
N SER A 249 19.70 24.67 0.15
CA SER A 249 18.37 24.49 0.70
C SER A 249 17.72 23.15 0.30
N GLY A 250 18.40 22.36 -0.53
CA GLY A 250 17.91 21.10 -1.08
C GLY A 250 17.39 20.15 -0.01
N LYS A 251 16.09 19.86 -0.04
CA LYS A 251 15.44 18.95 0.89
C LYS A 251 14.82 17.78 0.16
N GLN A 252 15.24 16.56 0.49
CA GLN A 252 14.60 15.35 0.01
C GLN A 252 13.29 15.11 0.77
N LEU A 253 12.22 14.84 0.01
CA LEU A 253 10.88 14.61 0.52
C LEU A 253 10.55 13.10 0.57
N ALA A 254 9.50 12.74 1.32
CA ALA A 254 9.14 11.34 1.57
C ALA A 254 8.70 10.56 0.32
N ASP A 255 8.15 11.25 -0.68
CA ASP A 255 7.77 10.68 -1.98
C ASP A 255 8.95 10.51 -2.95
N GLY A 256 10.17 10.87 -2.51
CA GLY A 256 11.34 10.90 -3.36
C GLY A 256 11.42 12.12 -4.27
N SER A 257 10.68 13.20 -4.00
CA SER A 257 10.90 14.51 -4.61
C SER A 257 12.05 15.27 -3.92
N THR A 258 12.50 16.38 -4.51
CA THR A 258 13.44 17.33 -3.86
C THR A 258 12.92 18.75 -3.99
N ALA A 259 12.89 19.48 -2.90
CA ALA A 259 12.53 20.90 -2.88
C ALA A 259 13.77 21.79 -2.71
N PHE A 260 13.76 22.95 -3.37
CA PHE A 260 14.77 24.00 -3.25
C PHE A 260 14.07 25.34 -3.02
N GLN A 261 14.62 26.15 -2.12
CA GLN A 261 14.29 27.55 -1.99
C GLN A 261 14.84 28.32 -3.19
N THR A 262 14.03 29.25 -3.72
CA THR A 262 14.47 30.28 -4.66
C THR A 262 14.15 31.67 -4.09
N ASP A 263 14.73 32.72 -4.64
CA ASP A 263 14.35 34.11 -4.30
C ASP A 263 12.92 34.48 -4.75
N LYS A 264 12.33 33.72 -5.67
CA LYS A 264 10.96 33.91 -6.18
C LYS A 264 9.95 32.94 -5.58
N GLY A 265 10.35 31.92 -4.83
CA GLY A 265 9.44 30.91 -4.29
C GLY A 265 10.11 29.57 -3.94
N VAL A 266 9.37 28.47 -4.09
CA VAL A 266 9.89 27.11 -3.89
C VAL A 266 9.81 26.32 -5.19
N LEU A 267 10.91 25.66 -5.54
CA LEU A 267 11.01 24.74 -6.68
C LEU A 267 10.99 23.30 -6.17
N VAL A 268 10.04 22.49 -6.64
CA VAL A 268 9.92 21.06 -6.31
C VAL A 268 10.17 20.24 -7.56
N VAL A 269 11.08 19.28 -7.46
CA VAL A 269 11.44 18.35 -8.52
C VAL A 269 10.99 16.95 -8.15
N GLY A 270 10.06 16.41 -8.92
CA GLY A 270 9.50 15.08 -8.72
C GLY A 270 10.51 13.96 -8.99
N PRO A 271 10.27 12.73 -8.49
CA PRO A 271 11.11 11.57 -8.77
C PRO A 271 11.14 11.19 -10.27
N ASP A 272 10.11 11.58 -11.02
CA ASP A 272 10.01 11.43 -12.48
C ASP A 272 10.73 12.55 -13.26
N GLY A 273 11.30 13.54 -12.57
CA GLY A 273 11.95 14.71 -13.15
C GLY A 273 10.99 15.87 -13.46
N SER A 274 9.70 15.76 -13.11
CA SER A 274 8.75 16.86 -13.24
C SER A 274 9.16 18.07 -12.38
N ILE A 275 8.94 19.28 -12.89
CA ILE A 275 9.32 20.52 -12.21
C ILE A 275 8.06 21.32 -11.87
N ASN A 276 7.87 21.58 -10.58
CA ASN A 276 6.75 22.33 -10.03
C ASN A 276 7.28 23.54 -9.28
N PHE A 277 6.77 24.74 -9.59
CA PHE A 277 7.21 25.98 -8.97
C PHE A 277 6.05 26.64 -8.24
N ILE A 278 6.28 27.05 -6.99
CA ILE A 278 5.30 27.71 -6.13
C ILE A 278 5.79 29.14 -5.88
N PRO A 279 5.26 30.14 -6.60
CA PRO A 279 5.66 31.54 -6.42
C PRO A 279 5.44 32.05 -5.00
N GLY A 280 6.34 32.89 -4.50
CA GLY A 280 6.22 33.54 -3.18
C GLY A 280 6.25 32.62 -1.97
N ALA A 281 6.42 31.30 -2.15
CA ALA A 281 6.49 30.35 -1.04
C ALA A 281 7.88 30.35 -0.38
N THR A 282 7.89 29.97 0.90
CA THR A 282 9.11 29.75 1.68
C THR A 282 9.20 28.29 2.11
N LEU A 283 10.33 27.63 1.85
CA LEU A 283 10.62 26.26 2.24
C LEU A 283 10.95 26.20 3.74
N ASN A 284 10.23 25.34 4.46
CA ASN A 284 10.44 25.11 5.89
C ASN A 284 11.43 23.96 6.12
N ALA A 285 12.07 23.96 7.29
CA ALA A 285 13.08 22.94 7.65
C ALA A 285 12.52 21.50 7.70
N ASP A 286 11.22 21.36 7.93
CA ASP A 286 10.50 20.09 7.98
C ASP A 286 10.10 19.54 6.60
N GLY A 287 10.44 20.24 5.49
CA GLY A 287 10.11 19.83 4.13
C GLY A 287 8.72 20.26 3.66
N THR A 288 8.00 21.06 4.45
CA THR A 288 6.78 21.76 4.01
C THR A 288 7.12 23.12 3.38
N ALA A 289 6.14 23.78 2.77
CA ALA A 289 6.28 25.19 2.37
C ALA A 289 5.20 26.07 3.02
N THR A 290 5.53 27.33 3.28
CA THR A 290 4.58 28.37 3.62
C THR A 290 4.28 29.18 2.35
N THR A 291 3.04 29.17 1.89
CA THR A 291 2.61 29.86 0.65
C THR A 291 2.56 31.37 0.82
N ALA A 292 2.37 32.09 -0.29
CA ALA A 292 2.27 33.56 -0.30
C ALA A 292 1.15 34.12 0.59
N ASN A 293 0.10 33.34 0.88
CA ASN A 293 -0.98 33.70 1.80
C ASN A 293 -0.82 33.13 3.21
N GLY A 294 0.37 32.63 3.57
CA GLY A 294 0.70 32.15 4.91
C GLY A 294 0.26 30.72 5.22
N SER A 295 -0.33 29.99 4.26
CA SER A 295 -0.74 28.60 4.47
C SER A 295 0.46 27.67 4.44
N LYS A 296 0.55 26.78 5.45
CA LYS A 296 1.54 25.71 5.47
C LYS A 296 1.03 24.52 4.66
N ILE A 297 1.83 24.06 3.69
CA ILE A 297 1.48 22.99 2.75
C ILE A 297 2.54 21.90 2.71
N ALA A 298 2.09 20.65 2.61
CA ALA A 298 2.96 19.52 2.32
C ALA A 298 3.40 19.55 0.85
N LEU A 299 4.69 19.31 0.61
CA LEU A 299 5.27 19.30 -0.75
C LEU A 299 5.35 17.89 -1.35
N ASP A 300 5.21 16.83 -0.54
CA ASP A 300 5.19 15.46 -1.05
C ASP A 300 3.90 15.19 -1.84
N GLY A 301 4.05 14.53 -2.99
CA GLY A 301 2.93 14.20 -3.87
C GLY A 301 2.35 15.41 -4.61
N LEU A 302 3.06 16.54 -4.66
CA LEU A 302 2.67 17.70 -5.44
C LEU A 302 2.61 17.34 -6.94
N ARG A 303 1.47 17.62 -7.57
CA ARG A 303 1.23 17.32 -9.00
C ARG A 303 0.50 18.46 -9.68
N ARG A 304 0.44 18.45 -11.02
CA ARG A 304 -0.46 19.31 -11.78
C ARG A 304 -1.77 18.60 -12.07
N ASP A 305 -2.89 19.30 -11.93
CA ASP A 305 -4.18 18.81 -12.41
C ASP A 305 -4.39 19.14 -13.90
N ALA A 306 -5.55 18.75 -14.44
CA ALA A 306 -5.91 18.98 -15.84
C ALA A 306 -6.03 20.47 -16.21
N SER A 307 -6.21 21.37 -15.22
CA SER A 307 -6.23 22.83 -15.42
C SER A 307 -4.83 23.45 -15.37
N GLY A 308 -3.81 22.66 -15.04
CA GLY A 308 -2.42 23.11 -14.86
C GLY A 308 -2.14 23.69 -13.48
N ALA A 309 -3.12 23.73 -12.57
CA ALA A 309 -2.93 24.13 -11.19
C ALA A 309 -2.12 23.08 -10.43
N LEU A 310 -1.34 23.52 -9.44
CA LEU A 310 -0.62 22.61 -8.58
C LEU A 310 -1.57 22.10 -7.50
N VAL A 311 -1.61 20.80 -7.26
CA VAL A 311 -2.46 20.18 -6.24
C VAL A 311 -1.56 19.38 -5.31
N THR A 312 -1.67 19.67 -4.01
CA THR A 312 -0.95 18.88 -2.99
C THR A 312 -1.55 17.50 -2.89
N LYS A 313 -0.84 16.58 -2.23
CA LYS A 313 -1.42 15.28 -1.90
C LYS A 313 -2.77 15.42 -1.23
N ASP A 314 -2.97 16.43 -0.38
CA ASP A 314 -4.19 16.68 0.40
C ASP A 314 -5.33 17.37 -0.39
N GLY A 315 -5.18 17.54 -1.71
CA GLY A 315 -6.21 18.15 -2.56
C GLY A 315 -6.21 19.67 -2.56
N LEU A 316 -5.27 20.30 -1.86
CA LEU A 316 -5.17 21.75 -1.83
C LEU A 316 -4.66 22.25 -3.18
N SER A 317 -5.44 23.12 -3.82
CA SER A 317 -5.04 23.76 -5.07
C SER A 317 -4.14 24.94 -4.78
N ILE A 318 -3.08 25.10 -5.56
CA ILE A 318 -2.13 26.19 -5.48
C ILE A 318 -2.11 26.83 -6.86
N ASN A 319 -2.48 28.11 -6.87
CA ASN A 319 -2.46 28.88 -8.10
C ASN A 319 -1.00 29.03 -8.57
N PRO A 320 -0.64 28.52 -9.77
CA PRO A 320 0.74 28.51 -10.22
C PRO A 320 1.29 29.91 -10.57
N SER A 321 0.43 30.94 -10.67
CA SER A 321 0.87 32.33 -10.93
C SER A 321 1.07 33.15 -9.65
N THR A 322 0.29 32.89 -8.60
CA THR A 322 0.36 33.66 -7.35
C THR A 322 0.98 32.88 -6.18
N GLY A 323 1.07 31.55 -6.31
CA GLY A 323 1.43 30.64 -5.22
C GLY A 323 0.43 30.64 -4.06
N ALA A 324 -0.73 31.27 -4.22
CA ALA A 324 -1.79 31.26 -3.22
C ALA A 324 -2.39 29.86 -3.16
N ALA A 325 -2.37 29.29 -1.96
CA ALA A 325 -3.12 28.09 -1.64
C ALA A 325 -4.60 28.44 -1.49
N SER A 326 -5.46 27.79 -2.28
CA SER A 326 -6.89 27.74 -2.04
C SER A 326 -7.31 26.30 -1.82
N ASN A 327 -8.02 26.06 -0.73
CA ASN A 327 -8.76 24.82 -0.63
C ASN A 327 -10.17 25.11 -1.15
N PRO A 328 -10.57 24.60 -2.34
CA PRO A 328 -11.94 24.79 -2.82
C PRO A 328 -12.99 24.19 -1.86
N ALA A 329 -12.57 23.33 -0.93
CA ALA A 329 -13.43 22.65 0.03
C ALA A 329 -13.55 23.27 1.43
N THR A 330 -12.62 24.12 1.90
CA THR A 330 -12.61 24.57 3.31
C THR A 330 -13.80 25.42 3.74
N ALA A 331 -14.64 25.88 2.80
CA ALA A 331 -15.80 26.70 3.13
C ALA A 331 -17.12 25.91 3.24
N PHE A 332 -17.15 24.63 2.84
CA PHE A 332 -18.42 23.91 2.83
C PHE A 332 -18.80 23.47 4.24
N SER A 333 -19.85 24.09 4.77
CA SER A 333 -20.51 23.68 6.00
C SER A 333 -22.01 23.53 5.74
N GLY A 334 -22.60 22.47 6.28
CA GLY A 334 -24.02 22.15 6.12
C GLY A 334 -24.30 20.91 5.28
N ALA A 335 -25.59 20.72 4.96
CA ALA A 335 -26.08 19.55 4.25
C ALA A 335 -25.60 19.52 2.79
N LEU A 336 -25.18 18.34 2.33
CA LEU A 336 -24.82 18.12 0.93
C LEU A 336 -25.94 18.58 -0.01
N PRO A 337 -25.61 19.30 -1.11
CA PRO A 337 -26.60 19.63 -2.12
C PRO A 337 -27.24 18.35 -2.70
N ASN A 338 -28.53 18.44 -3.04
CA ASN A 338 -29.24 17.34 -3.68
C ASN A 338 -28.58 16.97 -5.02
N GLY A 339 -28.43 15.66 -5.28
CA GLY A 339 -27.84 15.14 -6.52
C GLY A 339 -26.31 15.09 -6.53
N ILE A 340 -25.64 15.41 -5.44
CA ILE A 340 -24.19 15.20 -5.31
C ILE A 340 -23.89 13.72 -5.04
N MET A 341 -23.10 13.11 -5.92
CA MET A 341 -22.47 11.83 -5.67
C MET A 341 -21.13 12.05 -4.98
N VAL A 342 -20.97 11.47 -3.79
CA VAL A 342 -19.71 11.51 -3.05
C VAL A 342 -18.94 10.22 -3.34
N VAL A 343 -17.69 10.35 -3.78
CA VAL A 343 -16.79 9.24 -4.05
C VAL A 343 -15.54 9.32 -3.17
N ASP A 344 -14.95 8.18 -2.83
CA ASP A 344 -13.64 8.13 -2.18
C ASP A 344 -12.50 8.47 -3.15
N GLU A 345 -11.25 8.50 -2.66
CA GLU A 345 -10.05 8.78 -3.47
C GLU A 345 -9.81 7.75 -4.60
N ASN A 346 -10.49 6.60 -4.58
CA ASN A 346 -10.42 5.58 -5.63
C ASN A 346 -11.62 5.67 -6.59
N GLY A 347 -12.50 6.66 -6.44
CA GLY A 347 -13.70 6.83 -7.25
C GLY A 347 -14.88 5.93 -6.85
N ASN A 348 -14.80 5.22 -5.72
CA ASN A 348 -15.92 4.40 -5.26
C ASN A 348 -16.99 5.28 -4.63
N PRO A 349 -18.28 5.14 -5.00
CA PRO A 349 -19.37 5.84 -4.34
C PRO A 349 -19.41 5.49 -2.84
N ILE A 350 -19.53 6.51 -2.00
CA ILE A 350 -19.68 6.33 -0.57
C ILE A 350 -20.91 7.07 -0.05
N THR A 351 -21.55 6.48 0.95
CA THR A 351 -22.57 7.18 1.73
C THR A 351 -21.88 8.00 2.82
N VAL A 352 -22.27 9.26 2.93
CA VAL A 352 -21.81 10.19 3.96
C VAL A 352 -23.02 10.79 4.66
N ASP A 353 -22.84 11.14 5.92
CA ASP A 353 -23.87 11.83 6.70
C ASP A 353 -23.94 13.30 6.23
N PRO A 354 -25.10 13.97 6.42
CA PRO A 354 -25.32 15.30 5.86
C PRO A 354 -24.46 16.39 6.51
N ASP A 355 -23.98 16.18 7.74
CA ASP A 355 -23.36 17.25 8.52
C ASP A 355 -21.88 17.41 8.20
N TRP A 356 -21.57 18.39 7.34
CA TRP A 356 -20.21 18.84 7.07
C TRP A 356 -19.90 20.13 7.84
N GLU A 357 -18.69 20.21 8.37
CA GLU A 357 -18.16 21.39 9.04
C GLU A 357 -16.77 21.70 8.46
N ASN A 358 -16.63 22.87 7.84
CA ASN A 358 -15.37 23.32 7.23
C ASN A 358 -14.76 22.32 6.22
N GLY A 359 -15.60 21.67 5.43
CA GLY A 359 -15.21 20.66 4.44
C GLY A 359 -14.81 19.31 5.04
N GLU A 360 -15.03 19.11 6.34
CA GLU A 360 -14.79 17.86 7.04
C GLU A 360 -16.10 17.28 7.58
N GLN A 361 -16.19 15.96 7.63
CA GLN A 361 -17.34 15.25 8.14
C GLN A 361 -16.86 14.07 8.97
N LYS A 362 -17.38 13.95 10.19
CA LYS A 362 -17.10 12.83 11.10
C LYS A 362 -18.24 11.83 10.98
N GLY A 363 -17.92 10.55 10.90
CA GLY A 363 -18.93 9.52 10.88
C GLY A 363 -18.38 8.14 11.22
N VAL A 364 -19.19 7.12 10.95
CA VAL A 364 -18.85 5.72 11.26
C VAL A 364 -19.02 4.87 10.01
N LYS A 365 -17.93 4.21 9.58
CA LYS A 365 -17.97 3.15 8.58
C LYS A 365 -18.36 1.84 9.27
N ARG A 366 -19.22 1.05 8.62
CA ARG A 366 -19.81 -0.16 9.21
C ARG A 366 -19.70 -1.32 8.23
N GLU A 367 -19.38 -2.50 8.75
CA GLU A 367 -19.35 -3.75 7.99
C GLU A 367 -20.27 -4.75 8.68
N TYR A 368 -21.11 -5.40 7.87
CA TYR A 368 -22.13 -6.32 8.32
C TYR A 368 -22.00 -7.67 7.64
N LEU A 369 -22.20 -8.74 8.39
CA LEU A 369 -22.46 -10.06 7.86
C LEU A 369 -23.97 -10.21 7.60
N GLY A 370 -24.35 -10.31 6.33
CA GLY A 370 -25.76 -10.44 5.90
C GLY A 370 -26.42 -9.13 5.45
N GLY A 371 -25.65 -8.07 5.21
CA GLY A 371 -26.15 -6.79 4.68
C GLY A 371 -26.47 -5.74 5.76
N LYS A 372 -26.86 -4.53 5.33
CA LYS A 372 -27.05 -3.37 6.22
C LYS A 372 -28.08 -3.67 7.31
N GLY A 373 -27.68 -3.49 8.58
CA GLY A 373 -28.54 -3.72 9.74
C GLY A 373 -28.63 -5.18 10.19
N ALA A 374 -27.88 -6.09 9.56
CA ALA A 374 -27.73 -7.47 10.00
C ALA A 374 -26.68 -7.56 11.14
N ARG A 375 -25.90 -8.64 11.18
CA ARG A 375 -24.87 -8.83 12.20
C ARG A 375 -23.70 -7.89 11.95
N LEU A 376 -23.56 -6.87 12.79
CA LEU A 376 -22.41 -5.95 12.76
C LEU A 376 -21.14 -6.73 13.14
N THR A 377 -20.09 -6.62 12.31
CA THR A 377 -18.80 -7.30 12.53
C THR A 377 -17.66 -6.32 12.76
N VAL A 378 -17.69 -5.17 12.10
CA VAL A 378 -16.68 -4.11 12.26
C VAL A 378 -17.36 -2.75 12.18
N GLU A 379 -16.91 -1.81 13.01
CA GLU A 379 -17.16 -0.40 12.80
C GLU A 379 -15.88 0.42 13.01
N ALA A 380 -15.75 1.51 12.26
CA ALA A 380 -14.60 2.40 12.35
C ALA A 380 -15.07 3.86 12.34
N LYS A 381 -14.59 4.67 13.29
CA LYS A 381 -14.68 6.12 13.18
C LYS A 381 -13.94 6.55 11.93
N VAL A 382 -14.51 7.47 11.17
CA VAL A 382 -13.88 8.00 9.97
C VAL A 382 -14.01 9.52 9.95
N VAL A 383 -12.95 10.17 9.49
CA VAL A 383 -12.97 11.59 9.13
C VAL A 383 -12.90 11.66 7.62
N ARG A 384 -13.93 12.26 7.03
CA ARG A 384 -14.02 12.51 5.59
C ARG A 384 -13.68 13.95 5.33
N LYS A 385 -12.82 14.22 4.38
CA LYS A 385 -12.42 15.58 3.99
C LYS A 385 -12.65 15.76 2.50
N ILE A 386 -13.38 16.80 2.10
CA ILE A 386 -13.58 17.10 0.69
C ILE A 386 -12.21 17.49 0.10
N VAL A 387 -11.80 16.74 -0.91
CA VAL A 387 -10.57 16.94 -1.68
C VAL A 387 -10.89 17.72 -2.95
N GLN A 388 -12.05 17.44 -3.55
CA GLN A 388 -12.52 18.10 -4.76
C GLN A 388 -14.06 18.18 -4.75
N ALA A 389 -14.60 19.39 -4.93
CA ALA A 389 -16.03 19.63 -5.10
C ALA A 389 -16.26 20.28 -6.46
N THR A 390 -16.35 19.47 -7.52
CA THR A 390 -16.55 20.00 -8.88
C THR A 390 -17.81 19.40 -9.51
N GLY A 391 -18.83 20.24 -9.71
CA GLY A 391 -20.10 19.80 -10.30
C GLY A 391 -20.84 18.80 -9.41
N ALA A 392 -21.36 17.73 -10.02
CA ALA A 392 -22.18 16.71 -9.35
C ALA A 392 -21.37 15.64 -8.60
N ASN A 393 -20.04 15.58 -8.77
CA ASN A 393 -19.20 14.53 -8.20
C ASN A 393 -18.19 15.15 -7.23
N TRP A 394 -18.28 14.78 -5.97
CA TRP A 394 -17.38 15.25 -4.93
C TRP A 394 -16.44 14.12 -4.52
N THR A 395 -15.14 14.38 -4.59
CA THR A 395 -14.12 13.43 -4.12
C THR A 395 -13.77 13.77 -2.69
N VAL A 396 -13.82 12.76 -1.82
CA VAL A 396 -13.46 12.91 -0.41
C VAL A 396 -12.37 11.93 -0.02
N ARG A 397 -11.42 12.42 0.76
CA ARG A 397 -10.46 11.57 1.46
C ARG A 397 -11.11 11.00 2.70
N VAL A 398 -10.95 9.71 2.90
CA VAL A 398 -11.43 9.01 4.11
C VAL A 398 -10.23 8.63 4.95
N SER A 399 -10.09 9.29 6.11
CA SER A 399 -9.07 8.95 7.10
C SER A 399 -9.67 7.99 8.12
N PRO A 400 -9.13 6.77 8.27
CA PRO A 400 -9.60 5.84 9.30
C PRO A 400 -9.20 6.35 10.69
N GLY A 401 -10.10 6.18 11.65
CA GLY A 401 -9.88 6.44 13.06
C GLY A 401 -9.90 5.16 13.88
N GLU A 402 -10.41 5.27 15.12
CA GLU A 402 -10.61 4.13 16.02
C GLU A 402 -11.48 3.06 15.34
N THR A 403 -11.06 1.80 15.41
CA THR A 403 -11.80 0.65 14.85
C THR A 403 -12.18 -0.29 15.98
N ARG A 404 -13.40 -0.84 15.91
CA ARG A 404 -13.91 -1.89 16.79
C ARG A 404 -14.38 -3.08 15.98
N SER A 405 -14.10 -4.27 16.49
CA SER A 405 -14.63 -5.52 15.98
C SER A 405 -15.67 -6.07 16.95
N TRP A 406 -16.75 -6.60 16.39
CA TRP A 406 -17.90 -7.10 17.13
C TRP A 406 -18.06 -8.60 16.89
N ASN A 407 -18.14 -9.36 17.97
CA ASN A 407 -18.50 -10.77 18.00
C ASN A 407 -19.75 -10.97 18.88
N LEU A 408 -20.81 -10.27 18.49
CA LEU A 408 -22.10 -10.33 19.15
C LEU A 408 -22.76 -11.70 18.96
N SER A 409 -23.28 -12.27 20.04
CA SER A 409 -24.00 -13.54 20.07
C SER A 409 -25.05 -13.55 21.19
N ILE A 410 -26.09 -14.37 21.03
CA ILE A 410 -27.09 -14.60 22.08
C ILE A 410 -26.64 -15.81 22.89
N SER A 411 -26.40 -15.61 24.18
CA SER A 411 -26.21 -16.67 25.15
C SER A 411 -27.55 -17.03 25.79
N THR A 412 -27.80 -18.32 25.97
CA THR A 412 -28.99 -18.86 26.63
C THR A 412 -28.61 -19.42 27.99
N GLY A 413 -29.31 -19.00 29.03
CA GLY A 413 -29.14 -19.52 30.39
C GLY A 413 -29.79 -20.89 30.59
N GLU A 414 -29.93 -21.29 31.86
CA GLU A 414 -30.65 -22.52 32.21
C GLU A 414 -32.16 -22.35 32.02
N THR A 415 -32.80 -23.39 31.48
CA THR A 415 -34.27 -23.46 31.39
C THR A 415 -34.86 -23.77 32.77
N ARG A 416 -35.82 -22.96 33.22
CA ARG A 416 -36.58 -23.19 34.45
C ARG A 416 -38.04 -23.51 34.13
N VAL A 417 -38.54 -24.60 34.68
CA VAL A 417 -39.95 -25.00 34.50
C VAL A 417 -40.78 -24.38 35.61
N VAL A 418 -41.81 -23.61 35.24
CA VAL A 418 -42.72 -22.93 36.16
C VAL A 418 -44.16 -23.28 35.77
N GLY A 419 -44.75 -24.24 36.47
CA GLY A 419 -46.07 -24.76 36.14
C GLY A 419 -46.09 -25.45 34.77
N SER A 420 -46.94 -24.98 33.86
CA SER A 420 -47.05 -25.52 32.50
C SER A 420 -46.13 -24.84 31.47
N SER A 421 -45.27 -23.93 31.92
CA SER A 421 -44.42 -23.10 31.07
C SER A 421 -42.94 -23.32 31.38
N ALA A 422 -42.08 -23.15 30.38
CA ALA A 422 -40.64 -23.04 30.55
C ALA A 422 -40.20 -21.57 30.46
N GLN A 423 -39.22 -21.17 31.24
CA GLN A 423 -38.58 -19.86 31.20
C GLN A 423 -37.10 -20.01 30.84
N LEU A 424 -36.61 -19.17 29.94
CA LEU A 424 -35.20 -19.13 29.52
C LEU A 424 -34.68 -17.70 29.63
N THR A 425 -33.54 -17.51 30.28
CA THR A 425 -32.83 -16.24 30.26
C THR A 425 -32.03 -16.13 28.96
N LEU A 426 -32.17 -15.00 28.27
CA LEU A 426 -31.42 -14.64 27.07
C LEU A 426 -30.51 -13.47 27.41
N THR A 427 -29.24 -13.56 27.01
CA THR A 427 -28.25 -12.51 27.24
C THR A 427 -27.53 -12.21 25.94
N LEU A 428 -27.51 -10.94 25.51
CA LEU A 428 -26.65 -10.52 24.42
C LEU A 428 -25.23 -10.31 24.96
N ILE A 429 -24.26 -11.01 24.38
CA ILE A 429 -22.85 -10.89 24.74
C ILE A 429 -22.01 -10.55 23.53
N ASP A 430 -20.92 -9.82 23.77
CA ASP A 430 -19.81 -9.70 22.82
C ASP A 430 -18.65 -10.57 23.29
N ALA A 431 -18.26 -11.56 22.52
CA ALA A 431 -17.14 -12.44 22.90
C ALA A 431 -15.78 -11.72 22.87
N GLY A 432 -15.70 -10.52 22.28
CA GLY A 432 -14.54 -9.64 22.34
C GLY A 432 -14.48 -8.79 23.62
N GLY A 433 -15.49 -8.86 24.49
CA GLY A 433 -15.56 -8.11 25.75
C GLY A 433 -16.01 -6.66 25.60
N GLN A 434 -16.46 -6.23 24.42
CA GLN A 434 -17.02 -4.88 24.24
C GLN A 434 -18.39 -4.79 24.93
N THR A 435 -18.62 -3.71 25.67
CA THR A 435 -19.88 -3.49 26.40
C THR A 435 -20.62 -2.24 25.95
N ASP A 436 -20.06 -1.49 24.99
CA ASP A 436 -20.59 -0.21 24.54
C ASP A 436 -21.70 -0.40 23.50
N PHE A 437 -22.83 -0.98 23.92
CA PHE A 437 -24.03 -1.17 23.12
C PHE A 437 -25.30 -1.18 23.98
N VAL A 438 -26.44 -0.92 23.33
CA VAL A 438 -27.77 -0.91 23.93
C VAL A 438 -28.69 -1.84 23.15
N VAL A 439 -29.38 -2.74 23.86
CA VAL A 439 -30.44 -3.56 23.27
C VAL A 439 -31.73 -2.74 23.18
N LYS A 440 -32.34 -2.73 21.99
CA LYS A 440 -33.63 -2.07 21.73
C LYS A 440 -34.82 -3.02 21.83
N SER A 441 -34.67 -4.26 21.35
CA SER A 441 -35.75 -5.25 21.42
C SER A 441 -35.26 -6.68 21.35
N TRP A 442 -36.08 -7.56 21.91
CA TRP A 442 -35.99 -9.01 21.79
C TRP A 442 -37.26 -9.54 21.11
N ASP A 443 -37.11 -10.49 20.21
CA ASP A 443 -38.21 -11.20 19.55
C ASP A 443 -37.88 -12.70 19.52
N VAL A 444 -38.83 -13.54 19.92
CA VAL A 444 -38.65 -14.98 20.02
C VAL A 444 -39.83 -15.67 19.37
N ALA A 445 -39.58 -16.47 18.35
CA ALA A 445 -40.63 -17.15 17.59
C ALA A 445 -40.21 -18.57 17.20
N ASN A 446 -41.15 -19.50 17.17
CA ASN A 446 -40.92 -20.86 16.67
C ASN A 446 -41.01 -20.90 15.13
N ALA A 447 -40.83 -22.10 14.55
CA ALA A 447 -40.89 -22.30 13.10
C ALA A 447 -42.26 -21.96 12.46
N SER A 448 -43.37 -21.99 13.22
CA SER A 448 -44.70 -21.58 12.73
C SER A 448 -44.96 -20.07 12.87
N GLY A 449 -44.01 -19.32 13.43
CA GLY A 449 -44.15 -17.88 13.69
C GLY A 449 -44.91 -17.53 14.98
N ALA A 450 -45.27 -18.52 15.79
CA ALA A 450 -45.87 -18.26 17.10
C ALA A 450 -44.81 -17.67 18.04
N LYS A 451 -45.15 -16.53 18.66
CA LYS A 451 -44.24 -15.77 19.52
C LYS A 451 -44.27 -16.27 20.96
N ALA A 452 -43.10 -16.35 21.58
CA ALA A 452 -42.99 -16.47 23.03
C ALA A 452 -43.18 -15.10 23.69
N GLU A 453 -43.63 -15.08 24.94
CA GLU A 453 -43.66 -13.85 25.73
C GLU A 453 -42.23 -13.51 26.15
N VAL A 454 -41.81 -12.25 25.97
CA VAL A 454 -40.45 -11.80 26.31
C VAL A 454 -40.51 -10.58 27.22
N SER A 455 -39.86 -10.68 28.37
CA SER A 455 -39.77 -9.61 29.36
C SER A 455 -38.31 -9.16 29.51
N PRO A 456 -37.92 -7.99 28.97
CA PRO A 456 -36.59 -7.42 29.18
C PRO A 456 -36.29 -7.23 30.67
N SER A 457 -35.05 -7.47 31.08
CA SER A 457 -34.63 -7.23 32.47
C SER A 457 -34.59 -5.73 32.75
N THR A 458 -35.09 -5.34 33.92
CA THR A 458 -35.05 -3.95 34.41
C THR A 458 -33.72 -3.58 35.05
N THR A 459 -32.91 -4.58 35.41
CA THR A 459 -31.63 -4.40 36.11
C THR A 459 -30.43 -4.59 35.17
N ASN A 460 -30.58 -5.39 34.13
CA ASN A 460 -29.54 -5.62 33.13
C ASN A 460 -30.12 -5.46 31.70
N PRO A 461 -29.88 -4.33 31.01
CA PRO A 461 -30.52 -4.04 29.73
C PRO A 461 -30.09 -4.99 28.60
N VAL A 462 -29.04 -5.80 28.77
CA VAL A 462 -28.62 -6.81 27.79
C VAL A 462 -29.30 -8.17 28.00
N GLU A 463 -30.19 -8.29 28.99
CA GLU A 463 -30.88 -9.53 29.33
C GLU A 463 -32.40 -9.44 29.09
N ALA A 464 -33.00 -10.59 28.78
CA ALA A 464 -34.44 -10.77 28.78
C ALA A 464 -34.82 -12.18 29.25
N THR A 465 -36.03 -12.33 29.78
CA THR A 465 -36.61 -13.66 30.08
C THR A 465 -37.67 -13.97 29.05
N ALA A 466 -37.54 -15.10 28.35
CA ALA A 466 -38.54 -15.61 27.43
C ALA A 466 -39.35 -16.73 28.10
N THR A 467 -40.68 -16.69 27.96
CA THR A 467 -41.61 -17.68 28.53
C THR A 467 -42.29 -18.47 27.40
N PHE A 468 -42.18 -19.80 27.47
CA PHE A 468 -42.61 -20.74 26.45
C PHE A 468 -43.73 -21.64 26.98
N THR A 469 -44.80 -21.78 26.20
CA THR A 469 -45.94 -22.64 26.50
C THR A 469 -45.95 -23.95 25.68
N GLN A 470 -44.97 -24.11 24.79
CA GLN A 470 -44.81 -25.26 23.90
C GLN A 470 -43.32 -25.63 23.83
N ASP A 471 -43.06 -26.93 23.67
CA ASP A 471 -41.71 -27.44 23.43
C ASP A 471 -41.35 -27.30 21.95
N GLY A 472 -40.07 -27.11 21.65
CA GLY A 472 -39.59 -27.05 20.26
C GLY A 472 -38.40 -26.14 20.05
N GLU A 473 -38.03 -25.96 18.78
CA GLU A 473 -36.97 -25.05 18.37
C GLU A 473 -37.51 -23.63 18.16
N TYR A 474 -36.84 -22.66 18.77
CA TYR A 474 -37.15 -21.25 18.66
C TYR A 474 -36.00 -20.48 18.04
N THR A 475 -36.35 -19.43 17.28
CA THR A 475 -35.43 -18.43 16.77
C THR A 475 -35.48 -17.22 17.69
N PHE A 476 -34.32 -16.83 18.23
CA PHE A 476 -34.15 -15.64 19.05
C PHE A 476 -33.58 -14.54 18.17
N THR A 477 -34.23 -13.38 18.14
CA THR A 477 -33.74 -12.18 17.46
C THR A 477 -33.56 -11.07 18.48
N VAL A 478 -32.40 -10.43 18.49
CA VAL A 478 -32.15 -9.21 19.26
C VAL A 478 -31.72 -8.09 18.33
N THR A 479 -32.26 -6.90 18.54
CA THR A 479 -31.83 -5.68 17.84
C THR A 479 -31.33 -4.65 18.83
N GLY A 480 -30.37 -3.83 18.40
CA GLY A 480 -29.78 -2.80 19.25
C GLY A 480 -28.89 -1.85 18.45
N GLU A 481 -28.18 -1.00 19.18
CA GLU A 481 -27.21 -0.04 18.63
C GLU A 481 -25.93 -0.01 19.47
N THR A 482 -24.78 0.20 18.84
CA THR A 482 -23.51 0.45 19.55
C THR A 482 -23.48 1.86 20.14
N GLY A 483 -22.51 2.16 21.01
CA GLY A 483 -22.27 3.52 21.50
C GLY A 483 -21.89 4.52 20.40
N TRP A 484 -21.55 4.05 19.20
CA TRP A 484 -21.34 4.88 18.01
C TRP A 484 -22.60 5.01 17.14
N GLY A 485 -23.75 4.52 17.61
CA GLY A 485 -25.04 4.57 16.93
C GLY A 485 -25.13 3.61 15.73
N SER A 486 -24.29 2.57 15.66
CA SER A 486 -24.40 1.56 14.60
C SER A 486 -25.45 0.53 14.98
N PRO A 487 -26.53 0.36 14.18
CA PRO A 487 -27.54 -0.64 14.47
C PRO A 487 -26.98 -2.05 14.27
N PHE A 488 -27.50 -3.03 14.99
CA PHE A 488 -27.22 -4.45 14.76
C PHE A 488 -28.46 -5.30 14.94
N ARG A 489 -28.46 -6.47 14.29
CA ARG A 489 -29.42 -7.54 14.49
C ARG A 489 -28.71 -8.88 14.59
N ILE A 490 -28.93 -9.59 15.69
CA ILE A 490 -28.38 -10.93 15.92
C ILE A 490 -29.52 -11.93 15.98
N THR A 491 -29.32 -13.06 15.31
CA THR A 491 -30.27 -14.17 15.31
C THR A 491 -29.57 -15.42 15.81
N GLY A 492 -30.17 -16.10 16.79
CA GLY A 492 -29.77 -17.40 17.31
C GLY A 492 -30.92 -18.39 17.24
N LYS A 493 -30.63 -19.68 17.45
CA LYS A 493 -31.63 -20.73 17.60
C LYS A 493 -31.35 -21.55 18.84
N GLY A 494 -32.41 -22.07 19.47
CA GLY A 494 -32.28 -22.96 20.62
C GLY A 494 -33.53 -23.81 20.82
N GLY A 495 -33.32 -25.02 21.32
CA GLY A 495 -34.40 -25.91 21.74
C GLY A 495 -34.85 -25.57 23.15
N VAL A 496 -36.16 -25.52 23.36
CA VAL A 496 -36.78 -25.41 24.68
C VAL A 496 -37.61 -26.65 24.94
N TYR A 497 -37.39 -27.25 26.10
CA TYR A 497 -38.08 -28.44 26.57
C TYR A 497 -38.54 -28.19 28.01
N ARG A 498 -39.83 -28.41 28.27
CA ARG A 498 -40.48 -28.30 29.58
C ARG A 498 -40.25 -29.52 30.46
#